data_AF-A0A356PYQ0-F1
#
_entry.id   AF-A0A356PYQ0-F1
#
_cell.length_a   1.000
_cell.length_b   1.000
_cell.length_c   1.000
_cell.angle_alpha   90.00
_cell.angle_beta   90.00
_cell.angle_gamma   90.00
#
_symmetry.space_group_name_H-M   'P 1'
#
loop_
_entity.id
_entity.type
_entity.pdbx_description
1 polymer ?
#
loop_
_entity_poly.entity_id
_entity_poly.type
_entity_poly.pdbx_seq_one_letter_code
_entity_poly.pdbx_strand_id
1 'polypeptide(L)' 'MKLATLNDGTRDGRLVVVSRDLSRCAGANAIAPTLQAALDDWAKTEPALTKLFNDLQDGGVAGDPFEQAAAHSPLPRAY' A
#
# COMPACT_ATOMS: atom_id res chain seq x y z
N MET A 1 -1.71 -3.05 -10.17
CA MET A 1 -1.71 -2.94 -8.70
C MET A 1 -2.13 -1.53 -8.30
N LYS A 2 -2.85 -1.35 -7.18
CA LYS A 2 -3.16 -0.03 -6.61
C LYS A 2 -2.42 0.11 -5.28
N LEU A 3 -1.78 1.27 -5.06
CA LEU A 3 -1.07 1.60 -3.83
C LEU A 3 -1.71 2.83 -3.20
N ALA A 4 -1.76 2.86 -1.87
CA ALA A 4 -2.21 4.02 -1.13
C ALA A 4 -1.36 4.20 0.14
N THR A 5 -1.43 5.39 0.70
CA THR A 5 -0.80 5.74 1.97
C THR A 5 -1.90 6.00 3.00
N LEU A 6 -1.91 5.23 4.09
CA LEU A 6 -2.82 5.48 5.21
C LEU A 6 -2.11 6.31 6.28
N ASN A 7 -2.86 7.21 6.94
CA ASN A 7 -2.35 7.92 8.09
C ASN A 7 -2.23 6.96 9.28
N ASP A 8 -1.03 6.78 9.80
CA ASP A 8 -0.75 6.00 11.01
C ASP A 8 -0.19 6.88 12.15
N GLY A 9 -0.30 8.19 12.01
CA GLY A 9 0.27 9.17 12.94
C GLY A 9 1.75 9.48 12.69
N THR A 10 2.42 8.77 11.78
CA THR A 10 3.76 9.13 11.32
C THR A 10 3.69 10.18 10.21
N ARG A 11 4.84 10.78 9.89
CA ARG A 11 4.92 11.89 8.94
C ARG A 11 4.69 11.47 7.49
N ASP A 12 5.10 10.25 7.15
CA ASP A 12 5.05 9.72 5.78
C ASP A 12 3.93 8.70 5.59
N GLY A 13 3.22 8.35 6.67
CA GLY A 13 2.16 7.35 6.70
C GLY A 13 2.67 5.93 6.47
N ARG A 14 1.73 5.00 6.30
CA ARG A 14 2.02 3.59 6.00
C ARG A 14 1.58 3.21 4.60
N LEU A 15 2.44 2.46 3.89
CA LEU A 15 2.11 1.91 2.59
C LEU A 15 1.10 0.76 2.71
N VAL A 16 0.04 0.82 1.90
CA VAL A 16 -0.91 -0.27 1.72
C VAL A 16 -1.12 -0.59 0.24
N VAL A 17 -1.37 -1.85 -0.05
CA VAL A 17 -1.88 -2.32 -1.34
C VAL A 17 -3.40 -2.34 -1.28
N VAL A 18 -4.07 -1.80 -2.29
CA VAL A 18 -5.53 -1.68 -2.33
C VAL A 18 -6.11 -2.62 -3.38
N SER A 19 -7.24 -3.25 -3.07
CA SER A 19 -7.97 -4.13 -4.00
C SER A 19 -8.51 -3.38 -5.23
N ARG A 20 -8.80 -4.11 -6.31
CA ARG A 20 -9.30 -3.52 -7.57
C ARG A 20 -10.61 -2.77 -7.39
N ASP A 21 -11.50 -3.28 -6.55
CA ASP A 21 -12.80 -2.71 -6.21
C ASP A 21 -12.74 -1.60 -5.15
N LEU A 22 -11.54 -1.28 -4.63
CA LEU A 22 -11.31 -0.26 -3.59
C LEU A 22 -12.06 -0.54 -2.28
N SER A 23 -12.44 -1.79 -2.02
CA SER A 23 -13.15 -2.17 -0.79
C SER A 23 -12.21 -2.59 0.34
N ARG A 24 -11.01 -3.08 0.00
CA ARG A 24 -10.07 -3.68 0.94
C ARG A 24 -8.64 -3.22 0.69
N CYS A 25 -7.82 -3.27 1.73
CA CYS A 25 -6.40 -3.02 1.65
C CYS A 25 -5.59 -3.98 2.52
N ALA A 26 -4.33 -4.19 2.17
CA ALA A 26 -3.37 -4.97 2.95
C ALA A 26 -2.13 -4.14 3.24
N GLY A 27 -1.62 -4.21 4.47
CA GLY A 27 -0.41 -3.52 4.86
C GLY A 27 0.82 -4.05 4.12
N ALA A 28 1.65 -3.15 3.59
CA ALA A 28 2.86 -3.49 2.85
C ALA A 28 4.16 -3.24 3.64
N ASN A 29 4.09 -2.98 4.94
CA ASN A 29 5.23 -2.58 5.79
C ASN A 29 6.41 -3.58 5.77
N ALA A 30 6.14 -4.87 5.57
CA ALA A 30 7.17 -5.90 5.45
C ALA A 30 7.95 -5.83 4.11
N ILE A 31 7.40 -5.16 3.10
CA ILE A 31 7.99 -4.97 1.77
C ILE A 31 8.67 -3.60 1.72
N ALA A 32 7.92 -2.55 2.06
CA ALA A 32 8.41 -1.19 2.20
C ALA A 32 7.55 -0.43 3.22
N PRO A 33 8.15 0.36 4.12
CA PRO A 33 7.40 1.07 5.16
C PRO A 33 6.52 2.20 4.59
N THR A 34 7.00 2.87 3.53
CA THR A 34 6.34 4.03 2.91
C THR A 34 6.35 3.89 1.38
N LEU A 35 5.50 4.67 0.69
CA LEU A 35 5.52 4.70 -0.77
C LEU A 35 6.86 5.22 -1.31
N GLN A 36 7.48 6.18 -0.64
CA GLN A 36 8.80 6.69 -1.02
C GLN A 36 9.85 5.58 -0.99
N ALA A 37 9.94 4.82 0.12
CA ALA A 37 10.88 3.71 0.23
C ALA A 37 10.62 2.62 -0.82
N ALA A 38 9.35 2.41 -1.21
CA ALA A 38 9.02 1.51 -2.31
C ALA A 38 9.57 2.01 -3.65
N LEU A 39 9.44 3.31 -3.94
CA LEU A 39 9.91 3.93 -5.17
C LEU A 39 11.44 4.01 -5.24
N ASP A 40 12.11 4.27 -4.12
CA ASP A 40 13.58 4.34 -4.04
C ASP A 40 14.23 3.01 -4.49
N ASP A 41 13.62 1.87 -4.13
CA ASP A 41 14.07 0.53 -4.49
C ASP A 41 13.04 -0.24 -5.35
N TRP A 42 12.41 0.45 -6.32
CA TRP A 42 11.24 -0.08 -7.05
C TRP A 42 11.48 -1.44 -7.72
N ALA A 43 12.65 -1.66 -8.32
CA ALA A 43 12.97 -2.91 -8.99
C ALA A 43 12.96 -4.13 -8.03
N LYS A 44 13.14 -3.90 -6.73
CA LYS A 44 13.13 -4.92 -5.69
C LYS A 44 11.75 -5.06 -5.04
N THR A 45 11.05 -3.94 -4.84
CA THR A 45 9.78 -3.90 -4.09
C THR A 45 8.58 -4.25 -4.97
N GLU A 46 8.60 -3.90 -6.27
CA GLU A 46 7.50 -4.12 -7.20
C GLU A 46 7.03 -5.58 -7.28
N PRO A 47 7.90 -6.60 -7.43
CA PRO A 47 7.44 -7.97 -7.55
C PRO A 47 6.74 -8.47 -6.27
N ALA A 48 7.24 -8.04 -5.11
CA ALA A 48 6.67 -8.41 -3.81
C ALA A 48 5.33 -7.70 -3.57
N LEU A 49 5.21 -6.42 -3.94
CA LEU A 49 3.96 -5.66 -3.87
C LEU A 49 2.91 -6.25 -4.83
N THR A 50 3.32 -6.62 -6.04
CA THR A 50 2.47 -7.27 -7.03
C THR A 50 1.96 -8.63 -6.53
N LYS A 51 2.81 -9.41 -5.87
CA LYS A 51 2.38 -10.65 -5.20
C LYS A 51 1.33 -10.38 -4.12
N LEU A 52 1.59 -9.43 -3.22
CA LEU A 52 0.64 -9.06 -2.16
C LEU A 52 -0.70 -8.58 -2.73
N PHE A 53 -0.67 -7.85 -3.85
CA PHE A 53 -1.88 -7.43 -4.57
C PHE A 53 -2.68 -8.63 -5.08
N ASN A 54 -2.02 -9.59 -5.72
CA ASN A 54 -2.70 -10.79 -6.22
C ASN A 54 -3.27 -11.63 -5.07
N ASP A 55 -2.49 -11.82 -4.00
CA ASP A 55 -2.96 -12.56 -2.81
C ASP A 55 -4.17 -11.87 -2.16
N LEU A 56 -4.22 -10.53 -2.12
CA LEU A 56 -5.38 -9.78 -1.63
C LEU A 56 -6.61 -9.98 -2.53
N GLN A 57 -6.41 -10.04 -3.85
CA GLN A 57 -7.48 -10.27 -4.83
C GLN A 57 -8.06 -11.68 -4.73
N ASP A 58 -7.21 -12.67 -4.52
CA ASP A 58 -7.58 -14.08 -4.46
C ASP A 58 -8.07 -14.50 -3.06
N GLY A 59 -8.04 -13.58 -2.09
CA GLY A 59 -8.42 -13.84 -0.70
C GLY A 59 -7.37 -14.63 0.10
N GLY A 60 -6.16 -14.79 -0.43
CA GLY A 60 -5.02 -15.43 0.23
C GLY A 60 -4.44 -14.60 1.40
N VAL A 61 -4.76 -13.30 1.46
CA VAL A 61 -4.45 -12.43 2.62
C VAL A 61 -5.72 -11.77 3.13
N ALA A 62 -5.86 -11.73 4.45
CA ALA A 62 -6.90 -10.94 5.11
C ALA A 62 -6.59 -9.44 4.92
N GLY A 63 -7.32 -8.78 4.03
CA GLY A 63 -7.33 -7.31 3.91
C GLY A 63 -8.41 -6.66 4.77
N ASP A 64 -8.06 -5.52 5.36
CA ASP A 64 -8.94 -4.64 6.13
C ASP A 64 -9.82 -3.80 5.19
N PRO A 65 -11.00 -3.31 5.64
CA PRO A 65 -11.80 -2.36 4.88
C PRO A 65 -10.98 -1.13 4.49
N PHE A 66 -11.05 -0.72 3.22
CA PHE A 66 -10.35 0.46 2.74
C PHE A 66 -11.29 1.67 2.68
N GLU A 67 -11.09 2.61 3.61
CA GLU A 67 -11.81 3.88 3.60
C GLU A 67 -11.07 4.91 2.73
N GLN A 68 -11.59 5.13 1.51
CA GLN A 68 -11.01 6.07 0.56
C GLN A 68 -10.90 7.50 1.13
N ALA A 69 -11.87 7.91 1.96
CA ALA A 69 -11.88 9.23 2.60
C ALA A 69 -10.78 9.39 3.67
N ALA A 70 -10.26 8.29 4.21
CA ALA A 70 -9.18 8.28 5.19
C ALA A 70 -7.79 8.17 4.54
N ALA A 71 -7.71 7.94 3.22
CA ALA A 71 -6.45 7.84 2.51
C ALA A 71 -5.75 9.21 2.41
N HIS A 72 -4.45 9.24 2.68
CA HIS A 72 -3.62 10.42 2.41
C HIS A 72 -3.35 10.56 0.91
N SER A 73 -2.80 11.72 0.52
CA SER A 73 -2.19 11.85 -0.80
C SER A 73 -1.15 10.73 -1.00
N PRO A 74 -1.07 10.08 -2.18
CA PRO A 74 -0.19 8.94 -2.39
C PRO A 74 1.27 9.20 -1.97
N LEU A 75 1.77 10.40 -2.29
CA LEU A 75 2.99 10.98 -1.73
C LEU A 75 2.61 12.26 -0.97
N PRO A 76 2.51 12.23 0.37
CA PRO A 76 2.24 13.44 1.16
C PRO A 76 3.32 14.51 0.98
N ARG A 77 4.51 14.10 0.55
CA ARG A 77 5.65 14.94 0.15
C ARG A 77 6.38 14.25 -1.00
N ALA A 78 6.68 14.99 -2.05
CA ALA A 78 7.58 14.54 -3.11
C ALA A 78 8.87 15.36 -3.00
N TYR A 79 10.01 14.68 -2.94
CA TYR A 79 11.35 15.26 -3.04
C TYR A 79 12.02 14.81 -4.33
#